data_AF-V6LX09-F1
#
_entry.id   AF-V6LX09-F1
#
_cell.length_a   1.000
_cell.length_b   1.000
_cell.length_c   1.000
_cell.angle_alpha   90.00
_cell.angle_beta   90.00
_cell.angle_gamma   90.00
#
_symmetry.space_group_name_H-M   'P 1'
#
loop_
_entity.id
_entity.type
_entity.pdbx_description
1 polymer ?
#
loop_
_entity_poly.entity_id
_entity_poly.type
_entity_poly.pdbx_seq_one_letter_code
_entity_poly.pdbx_strand_id
1 'polypeptide(L)'
;MTHNAHCWTAYETQLLETAVLQFGRDWDAIRESALPHLESGSIRNKYYKLGLHLGQRRHTSCPVPTVEEILSQIYSIMNGGLS
;
A
#
# COMPACT_ATOMS: atom_id res chain seq x y z
N MET A 1 -16.84 15.94 -13.81
CA MET A 1 -16.89 15.10 -12.60
C MET A 1 -15.46 14.64 -12.34
N THR A 2 -14.75 15.33 -11.46
CA THR A 2 -13.33 15.07 -11.20
C THR A 2 -13.20 13.85 -10.29
N HIS A 3 -12.79 12.72 -10.86
CA HIS A 3 -12.41 11.54 -10.11
C HIS A 3 -11.11 11.85 -9.38
N ASN A 4 -11.21 12.44 -8.18
CA ASN A 4 -10.06 12.64 -7.31
C ASN A 4 -9.64 11.26 -6.81
N ALA A 5 -8.67 10.66 -7.50
CA ALA A 5 -8.18 9.33 -7.15
C ALA A 5 -7.49 9.42 -5.78
N HIS A 6 -8.15 8.90 -4.75
CA HIS A 6 -7.59 8.85 -3.41
C HIS A 6 -6.30 8.00 -3.40
N CYS A 7 -5.18 8.61 -3.02
CA CYS A 7 -3.89 7.94 -2.89
C CYS A 7 -3.86 7.14 -1.58
N TRP A 8 -3.87 5.82 -1.70
CA TRP A 8 -3.76 4.93 -0.54
C TRP A 8 -2.37 4.97 0.05
N THR A 9 -2.29 5.28 1.34
CA THR A 9 -1.07 5.20 2.13
C THR A 9 -0.79 3.76 2.60
N ALA A 10 0.45 3.52 3.05
CA ALA A 10 0.83 2.23 3.63
C ALA A 10 0.05 1.94 4.92
N TYR A 11 -0.20 2.97 5.74
CA TYR A 11 -0.96 2.84 6.97
C TYR A 11 -2.42 2.42 6.70
N GLU A 12 -3.09 3.06 5.74
CA GLU A 12 -4.46 2.68 5.37
C GLU A 12 -4.54 1.28 4.76
N THR A 13 -3.50 0.87 4.04
CA THR A 13 -3.40 -0.49 3.50
C THR A 13 -3.28 -1.52 4.62
N GLN A 14 -2.44 -1.25 5.63
CA GLN A 14 -2.29 -2.12 6.79
C GLN A 14 -3.56 -2.16 7.66
N LEU A 15 -4.25 -1.03 7.82
CA LEU A 15 -5.56 -0.97 8.47
C LEU A 15 -6.59 -1.80 7.72
N LEU A 16 -6.62 -1.71 6.39
CA LEU A 16 -7.50 -2.52 5.56
C LEU A 16 -7.22 -4.03 5.75
N GLU A 17 -5.96 -4.45 5.73
CA GLU A 17 -5.59 -5.85 5.97
C GLU A 17 -6.04 -6.34 7.35
N THR A 18 -5.79 -5.55 8.38
CA THR A 18 -6.17 -5.88 9.77
C THR A 18 -7.69 -5.94 9.93
N ALA A 19 -8.41 -4.96 9.37
CA ALA A 19 -9.85 -4.89 9.45
C ALA A 19 -10.51 -6.03 8.65
N VAL A 20 -9.94 -6.44 7.51
CA VAL A 20 -10.43 -7.62 6.77
C VAL A 20 -10.22 -8.92 7.56
N LEU A 21 -9.14 -9.03 8.32
CA LEU A 21 -8.93 -10.19 9.20
C LEU A 21 -9.92 -10.23 10.36
N GLN A 22 -10.31 -9.07 10.89
CA GLN A 22 -11.21 -8.97 12.04
C GLN A 22 -12.69 -9.04 11.67
N PHE A 23 -13.11 -8.33 10.62
CA PHE A 23 -14.51 -8.17 10.21
C PHE A 23 -14.86 -8.95 8.93
N GLY A 24 -13.89 -9.57 8.26
CA GLY A 24 -14.11 -10.28 6.99
C GLY A 24 -14.21 -9.33 5.80
N ARG A 25 -15.19 -9.54 4.91
CA ARG A 25 -15.38 -8.74 3.69
C ARG A 25 -16.53 -7.74 3.83
N ASP A 26 -16.85 -7.36 5.06
CA ASP A 26 -17.89 -6.40 5.39
C ASP A 26 -17.35 -4.96 5.26
N TRP A 27 -17.38 -4.45 4.04
CA TRP A 27 -16.75 -3.16 3.68
C TRP A 27 -17.35 -1.95 4.40
N ASP A 28 -18.64 -1.98 4.73
CA ASP A 28 -19.28 -0.91 5.51
C ASP A 28 -18.82 -0.92 6.96
N ALA A 29 -18.72 -2.10 7.60
CA ALA A 29 -18.15 -2.21 8.94
C ALA A 29 -16.67 -1.78 8.99
N ILE A 30 -15.88 -2.15 7.98
CA ILE A 30 -14.47 -1.73 7.85
C ILE A 30 -14.36 -0.22 7.66
N ARG A 31 -15.23 0.37 6.84
CA ARG A 31 -15.32 1.82 6.68
C ARG A 31 -15.60 2.49 8.03
N GLU A 32 -16.67 2.10 8.70
CA GLU A 32 -17.08 2.72 9.96
C GLU A 32 -16.03 2.55 11.06
N SER A 33 -15.37 1.38 11.12
CA SER A 33 -14.43 1.07 12.19
C SER A 33 -13.00 1.55 11.95
N ALA A 34 -12.51 1.54 10.70
CA ALA A 34 -11.08 1.72 10.41
C ALA A 34 -10.79 2.80 9.37
N LEU A 35 -11.67 3.02 8.39
CA LEU A 35 -11.44 3.91 7.25
C LEU A 35 -12.66 4.81 6.96
N PRO A 36 -13.09 5.66 7.91
CA PRO A 36 -14.36 6.39 7.80
C PRO A 36 -14.33 7.46 6.70
N HIS A 37 -13.14 7.94 6.34
CA HIS A 37 -12.92 8.91 5.27
C HIS A 37 -12.93 8.29 3.87
N LEU A 38 -13.01 6.95 3.75
CA LEU A 38 -13.07 6.25 2.48
C LEU A 38 -14.46 5.67 2.24
N GLU A 39 -14.87 5.62 0.97
CA GLU A 39 -16.09 4.92 0.59
C GLU A 39 -15.87 3.41 0.55
N SER A 40 -16.88 2.64 0.98
CA SER A 40 -16.83 1.17 0.98
C SER A 40 -16.51 0.60 -0.42
N GLY A 41 -16.98 1.25 -1.49
CA GLY A 41 -16.61 0.93 -2.87
C GLY A 41 -15.12 1.10 -3.18
N SER A 42 -14.47 2.15 -2.67
CA SER A 42 -13.03 2.40 -2.83
C SER A 42 -12.20 1.38 -2.05
N ILE A 43 -12.64 1.04 -0.84
CA ILE A 43 -12.02 0.02 0.02
C ILE A 43 -12.05 -1.34 -0.65
N ARG A 44 -13.21 -1.75 -1.15
CA ARG A 44 -13.40 -3.00 -1.90
C ARG A 44 -12.50 -3.05 -3.14
N ASN A 45 -12.49 -1.97 -3.93
CA ASN A 45 -11.66 -1.89 -5.14
C ASN A 45 -10.17 -2.02 -4.81
N LYS A 46 -9.70 -1.37 -3.73
CA LYS A 46 -8.33 -1.51 -3.24
C LYS A 46 -8.02 -2.95 -2.83
N TYR A 47 -8.89 -3.60 -2.07
CA TYR A 47 -8.70 -4.99 -1.65
C TYR A 47 -8.51 -5.95 -2.84
N TYR A 48 -9.33 -5.82 -3.89
CA TYR A 48 -9.16 -6.61 -5.12
C TYR A 48 -7.90 -6.22 -5.89
N LYS A 49 -7.55 -4.94 -5.98
CA LYS A 49 -6.31 -4.46 -6.61
C LYS A 49 -5.04 -4.95 -5.91
N LEU A 50 -5.09 -5.12 -4.59
CA LEU A 50 -3.97 -5.65 -3.81
C LEU A 50 -3.72 -7.15 -4.04
N GLY A 51 -4.61 -7.85 -4.74
CA GLY A 51 -4.47 -9.29 -4.96
C GLY A 51 -4.57 -10.11 -3.68
N LEU A 52 -5.09 -9.53 -2.58
CA LEU A 52 -5.29 -10.21 -1.30
C LEU A 52 -6.22 -11.43 -1.42
N HIS A 53 -7.07 -11.47 -2.47
CA HIS A 53 -7.89 -12.63 -2.77
C HIS A 53 -7.15 -13.78 -3.48
N LEU A 54 -5.94 -13.54 -4.01
CA LEU A 54 -5.20 -14.48 -4.88
C LEU A 54 -3.87 -14.96 -4.31
N GLY A 55 -3.45 -14.51 -3.11
CA GLY A 55 -2.16 -14.91 -2.56
C GLY A 55 -0.95 -14.49 -3.41
N GLN A 56 -1.11 -13.53 -4.32
CA GLN A 56 -0.01 -13.03 -5.15
C GLN A 56 0.53 -11.73 -4.58
N ARG A 57 1.71 -11.82 -3.94
CA ARG A 57 2.57 -10.66 -3.70
C ARG A 57 3.04 -10.09 -5.03
N ARG A 58 2.29 -9.15 -5.59
CA ARG A 58 2.82 -8.21 -6.59
C ARG A 58 2.70 -6.80 -6.06
N HIS A 59 3.77 -6.43 -5.37
CA HIS A 59 4.30 -5.08 -5.22
C HIS A 59 3.79 -4.11 -6.30
N THR A 60 2.95 -3.16 -5.90
CA THR A 60 3.02 -1.75 -6.32
C THR A 60 2.38 -0.97 -5.16
N SER A 61 3.12 -0.25 -4.33
CA SER A 61 3.54 1.12 -4.65
C SER A 61 4.41 1.69 -3.52
N CYS A 62 5.60 1.14 -3.33
CA CYS A 62 6.81 1.85 -2.89
C CYS A 62 7.96 0.83 -2.98
N PRO A 63 8.99 1.04 -3.81
CA PRO A 63 10.17 0.20 -3.71
C PRO A 63 10.82 0.50 -2.36
N VAL A 64 10.67 -0.39 -1.39
CA VAL A 64 11.60 -0.44 -0.27
C VAL A 64 12.94 -0.87 -0.86
N PRO A 65 13.98 -0.01 -0.86
CA PRO A 65 15.27 -0.41 -1.40
C PRO A 65 15.78 -1.56 -0.54
N THR A 66 16.21 -2.64 -1.19
CA THR A 66 16.88 -3.73 -0.49
C THR A 66 18.20 -3.21 0.10
N VAL A 67 18.72 -3.88 1.12
CA VAL A 67 20.02 -3.51 1.71
C VAL A 67 21.12 -3.39 0.66
N GLU A 68 21.08 -4.20 -0.39
CA GLU A 68 22.04 -4.17 -1.50
C GLU A 68 21.92 -2.89 -2.36
N GLU A 69 20.70 -2.39 -2.59
CA GLU A 69 20.47 -1.13 -3.30
C GLU A 69 20.94 0.09 -2.50
N ILE A 70 20.72 0.06 -1.18
CA ILE A 70 21.21 1.11 -0.27
C ILE A 70 22.74 1.12 -0.26
N LEU A 71 23.37 -0.06 -0.16
CA LEU A 71 24.82 -0.18 -0.17
C LEU A 71 25.41 0.26 -1.51
N SER A 72 24.77 -0.06 -2.64
CA SER A 72 25.17 0.39 -3.98
C SER A 72 25.14 1.92 -4.11
N GLN A 73 24.06 2.56 -3.64
CA GLN A 73 23.92 4.02 -3.67
C GLN A 73 24.98 4.73 -2.81
N ILE A 74 25.27 4.20 -1.62
CA ILE A 74 26.33 4.73 -0.75
C ILE A 74 27.71 4.55 -1.40
N TYR A 75 27.97 3.39 -2.01
CA TYR A 75 29.24 3.10 -2.66
C TYR A 75 29.52 4.02 -3.86
N SER A 76 28.49 4.36 -4.64
CA SER A 76 28.60 5.34 -5.73
C SER A 76 28.87 6.75 -5.24
N ILE A 77 28.31 7.17 -4.11
CA ILE A 77 28.58 8.48 -3.51
C ILE A 77 30.03 8.58 -3.03
N MET A 78 30.57 7.50 -2.46
CA MET A 78 31.95 7.48 -1.96
C MET A 78 33.01 7.42 -3.07
N ASN A 79 32.68 6.89 -4.25
CA ASN A 79 33.64 6.68 -5.36
C ASN A 79 33.45 7.64 -6.55
N GLY A 80 32.39 8.45 -6.58
CA GLY A 80 32.06 9.38 -7.67
C GLY A 80 32.69 10.78 -7.57
N GLY A 81 33.71 10.97 -6.72
CA GLY A 81 34.39 12.25 -6.51
C GLY A 81 35.85 12.23 -6.96
N LEU A 82 36.12 11.95 -8.23
CA LEU A 82 37.43 12.21 -8.85
C LEU A 82 37.27 12.31 -10.38
N SER A 83 36.86 13.49 -10.83
CA SER A 83 37.26 14.11 -12.10
C SER A 83 36.98 15.61 -12.02
#